data_AF-A0AAD7G7Z2-F1
#
_entry.id   AF-A0AAD7G7Z2-F1
#
_cell.length_a   1.000
_cell.length_b   1.000
_cell.length_c   1.000
_cell.angle_alpha   90.00
_cell.angle_beta   90.00
_cell.angle_gamma   90.00
#
_symmetry.space_group_name_H-M   'P 1'
#
loop_
_entity.id
_entity.type
_entity.pdbx_description
1 polymer ?
#
loop_
_entity_poly.entity_id
_entity_poly.type
_entity_poly.pdbx_seq_one_letter_code
_entity_poly.pdbx_strand_id
1 'polypeptide(L)'
;MARIKQTARKSSGGKAPRIVSAPNAPRTQLARKIPGGGYRTQLAYKAANSYPHMVKKTHRFRPGTVALREIRRYQKTTETLIRRLPFQRLVREIAQDFKSNLRFQSTALEALQEAAESFIVGLFEDCQAAAIHAKRVTIMQKDIMLVRRIRGRDELIPY
;
A
#
# COMPACT_ATOMS: atom_id res chain seq x y z
N MET A 1 17.54 27.40 51.57
CA MET A 1 16.44 27.71 50.64
C MET A 1 16.93 27.60 49.21
N ALA A 2 16.38 26.68 48.41
CA ALA A 2 16.89 26.32 47.09
C ALA A 2 16.51 27.36 46.01
N ARG A 3 17.51 27.88 45.28
CA ARG A 3 17.33 28.83 44.18
C ARG A 3 17.12 28.05 42.87
N ILE A 4 15.89 28.08 42.34
CA ILE A 4 15.55 27.46 41.06
C ILE A 4 16.21 28.24 39.93
N LYS A 5 17.23 27.66 39.29
CA LYS A 5 17.80 28.17 38.03
C LYS A 5 16.93 27.70 36.87
N GLN A 6 15.92 28.49 36.48
CA GLN A 6 15.35 28.37 35.13
C GLN A 6 16.35 28.95 34.13
N THR A 7 16.86 28.12 33.22
CA THR A 7 17.63 28.61 32.06
C THR A 7 16.66 29.01 30.96
N ALA A 8 16.69 30.29 30.55
CA ALA A 8 15.86 30.82 29.48
C ALA A 8 16.16 30.10 28.15
N ARG A 9 15.17 29.38 27.61
CA ARG A 9 15.26 28.82 26.26
C ARG A 9 14.91 29.93 25.26
N LYS A 10 15.93 30.53 24.63
CA LYS A 10 15.73 31.49 23.53
C LYS A 10 14.89 30.84 22.42
N SER A 11 13.72 31.41 22.13
CA SER A 11 12.92 31.05 20.97
C SER A 11 13.48 31.75 19.75
N SER A 12 14.43 31.12 19.06
CA SER A 12 14.74 31.50 17.69
C SER A 12 14.45 30.31 16.80
N GLY A 13 13.46 30.50 15.91
CA GLY A 13 13.18 29.59 14.82
C GLY A 13 14.47 29.29 14.06
N GLY A 14 14.64 28.01 13.72
CA GLY A 14 15.91 27.46 13.25
C GLY A 14 16.51 28.24 12.09
N LYS A 15 17.57 28.98 12.37
CA LYS A 15 18.64 29.29 11.40
C LYS A 15 19.97 29.22 12.13
N ALA A 16 20.79 28.26 11.73
CA ALA A 16 22.18 28.14 12.15
C ALA A 16 22.97 29.40 11.73
N PRO A 17 24.03 29.77 12.46
CA PRO A 17 24.80 30.98 12.15
C PRO A 17 25.42 30.87 10.75
N ARG A 18 25.35 31.99 10.02
CA ARG A 18 25.94 32.14 8.69
C ARG A 18 27.45 32.20 8.87
N ILE A 19 28.16 31.17 8.42
CA ILE A 19 29.63 31.21 8.31
C ILE A 19 29.96 32.41 7.41
N VAL A 20 30.75 33.34 7.94
CA VAL A 20 31.23 34.50 7.20
C VAL A 20 32.18 33.99 6.13
N SER A 21 31.78 34.07 4.87
CA SER A 21 32.58 33.64 3.73
C SER A 21 33.72 34.63 3.49
N ALA A 22 34.94 34.11 3.34
CA ALA A 22 36.11 34.82 2.83
C ALA A 22 35.79 35.56 1.51
N PRO A 23 36.45 36.70 1.23
CA PRO A 23 36.17 37.47 0.03
C PRO A 23 36.77 36.74 -1.17
N ASN A 24 35.89 36.21 -2.02
CA ASN A 24 36.07 35.84 -3.44
C ASN A 24 35.40 34.48 -3.76
N ALA A 25 34.09 34.50 -3.98
CA ALA A 25 33.39 33.40 -4.64
C ALA A 25 32.36 33.98 -5.63
N PRO A 26 32.27 33.46 -6.87
CA PRO A 26 31.41 34.04 -7.92
C PRO A 26 29.93 33.81 -7.62
N ARG A 27 29.13 34.85 -7.88
CA ARG A 27 27.71 34.97 -7.57
C ARG A 27 26.87 34.18 -8.58
N THR A 28 26.50 32.94 -8.27
CA THR A 28 25.50 32.19 -9.04
C THR A 28 24.07 32.56 -8.62
N GLN A 29 23.23 32.81 -9.63
CA GLN A 29 21.91 33.43 -9.54
C GLN A 29 20.90 32.55 -8.78
N LEU A 30 20.03 33.20 -8.01
CA LEU A 30 19.01 32.58 -7.14
C LEU A 30 17.88 31.95 -7.99
N ALA A 31 17.75 30.62 -7.90
CA ALA A 31 16.61 29.90 -8.45
C ALA A 31 15.31 30.20 -7.68
N ARG A 32 14.25 30.52 -8.43
CA ARG A 32 12.89 30.83 -7.95
C ARG A 32 12.31 29.71 -7.07
N LYS A 33 11.61 30.14 -6.02
CA LYS A 33 10.93 29.30 -5.03
C LYS A 33 9.58 28.82 -5.56
N ILE A 34 9.39 27.52 -5.73
CA ILE A 34 8.08 26.88 -5.93
C ILE A 34 7.49 26.57 -4.54
N PRO A 35 6.22 26.89 -4.24
CA PRO A 35 5.61 26.57 -2.97
C PRO A 35 5.14 25.11 -2.97
N GLY A 36 5.39 24.37 -1.89
CA GLY A 36 4.81 23.03 -1.69
C GLY A 36 5.69 21.85 -2.09
N GLY A 37 6.96 21.84 -1.68
CA GLY A 37 7.82 20.66 -1.81
C GLY A 37 8.98 20.77 -0.85
N GLY A 38 9.02 19.91 0.16
CA GLY A 38 10.05 19.92 1.20
C GLY A 38 11.43 19.75 0.59
N TYR A 39 12.21 20.83 0.57
CA TYR A 39 13.63 20.79 0.25
C TYR A 39 14.34 19.94 1.29
N ARG A 40 14.57 18.66 0.98
CA ARG A 40 15.75 17.97 1.51
C ARG A 40 16.93 18.62 0.80
N THR A 41 17.46 19.67 1.42
CA THR A 41 18.64 20.40 0.97
C THR A 41 19.75 19.39 0.66
N GLN A 42 20.36 19.51 -0.52
CA GLN A 42 21.50 18.67 -0.94
C GLN A 42 22.67 18.70 0.09
N LEU A 43 22.71 19.72 0.94
CA LEU A 43 23.61 19.82 2.10
C LEU A 43 23.39 18.72 3.15
N ALA A 44 22.14 18.28 3.37
CA ALA A 44 21.84 17.16 4.28
C ALA A 44 22.28 15.82 3.70
N TYR A 45 22.34 15.69 2.37
CA TYR A 45 22.86 14.51 1.68
C TYR A 45 24.40 14.43 1.78
N LYS A 46 25.10 15.57 1.69
CA LYS A 46 26.56 15.62 1.88
C LYS A 46 26.99 15.38 3.33
N ALA A 47 26.24 15.86 4.32
CA ALA A 47 26.54 15.63 5.74
C ALA A 47 26.23 14.20 6.23
N ALA A 48 25.30 13.50 5.56
CA ALA A 48 24.98 12.11 5.89
C ALA A 48 26.04 11.11 5.40
N ASN A 49 26.87 11.48 4.41
CA ASN A 49 27.96 10.65 3.91
C ASN A 49 29.27 10.78 4.71
N SER A 50 29.31 11.69 5.70
CA SER A 50 30.51 11.95 6.51
C SER A 50 30.66 10.98 7.69
N TYR A 51 29.61 10.23 8.04
CA TYR A 51 29.63 9.23 9.12
C TYR A 51 28.91 7.96 8.67
N PRO A 52 29.65 6.90 8.26
CA PRO A 52 29.05 5.65 7.75
C PRO A 52 28.19 4.89 8.78
N HIS A 53 28.06 5.39 10.01
CA HIS A 53 27.42 4.71 11.13
C HIS A 53 26.13 5.38 11.68
N MET A 54 25.66 6.50 11.12
CA MET A 54 24.45 7.20 11.61
C MET A 54 23.30 7.22 10.60
N VAL A 55 22.95 6.05 10.06
CA VAL A 55 21.68 5.89 9.33
C VAL A 55 20.56 5.82 10.38
N LYS A 56 19.76 6.88 10.51
CA LYS A 56 18.52 6.84 11.31
C LYS A 56 17.68 5.66 10.84
N LYS A 57 17.37 4.70 11.73
CA LYS A 57 16.54 3.54 11.40
C LYS A 57 15.25 4.03 10.74
N THR A 58 14.99 3.53 9.53
CA THR A 58 13.74 3.80 8.82
C THR A 58 12.59 3.23 9.63
N HIS A 59 11.53 4.02 9.81
CA HIS A 59 10.35 3.55 10.53
C HIS A 59 9.72 2.35 9.82
N ARG A 60 9.53 1.23 10.54
CA ARG A 60 8.86 0.02 10.06
C ARG A 60 7.61 -0.23 10.90
N PHE A 61 6.48 -0.39 10.24
CA PHE A 61 5.22 -0.77 10.91
C PHE A 61 5.32 -2.22 11.44
N ARG A 62 4.62 -2.49 12.55
CA ARG A 62 4.51 -3.85 13.08
C ARG A 62 3.75 -4.74 12.09
N PRO A 63 4.06 -6.06 12.03
CA PRO A 63 3.24 -7.01 11.26
C PRO A 63 1.76 -6.87 11.62
N GLY A 64 0.89 -6.92 10.62
CA GLY A 64 -0.56 -6.71 10.78
C GLY A 64 -1.01 -5.25 10.72
N THR A 65 -0.17 -4.26 11.05
CA THR A 65 -0.57 -2.83 11.00
C THR A 65 -0.91 -2.37 9.57
N VAL A 66 -0.11 -2.82 8.59
CA VAL A 66 -0.36 -2.48 7.18
C VAL A 66 -1.55 -3.27 6.64
N ALA A 67 -1.66 -4.56 6.97
CA ALA A 67 -2.80 -5.40 6.56
C ALA A 67 -4.15 -4.84 7.06
N LEU A 68 -4.25 -4.41 8.31
CA LEU A 68 -5.47 -3.79 8.84
C LEU A 68 -5.81 -2.46 8.14
N ARG A 69 -4.79 -1.73 7.67
CA ARG A 69 -5.00 -0.50 6.90
C ARG A 69 -5.52 -0.80 5.50
N GLU A 70 -4.98 -1.83 4.86
CA GLU A 70 -5.43 -2.31 3.54
C GLU A 70 -6.86 -2.82 3.60
N ILE A 71 -7.22 -3.65 4.60
CA ILE A 71 -8.59 -4.14 4.80
C ILE A 71 -9.57 -2.96 4.91
N ARG A 72 -9.28 -1.97 5.76
CA ARG A 72 -10.13 -0.78 5.91
C ARG A 72 -10.23 0.05 4.64
N ARG A 73 -9.14 0.15 3.87
CA ARG A 73 -9.13 0.86 2.59
C ARG A 73 -10.07 0.15 1.62
N TYR A 74 -9.87 -1.15 1.40
CA TYR A 74 -10.62 -1.93 0.42
C TYR A 74 -12.09 -2.13 0.79
N GLN A 75 -12.43 -2.18 2.08
CA GLN A 75 -13.84 -2.19 2.52
C GLN A 75 -14.54 -0.83 2.33
N LYS A 76 -13.79 0.27 2.25
CA LYS A 76 -14.35 1.62 2.04
C LYS A 76 -14.57 1.94 0.57
N THR A 77 -13.75 1.38 -0.31
CA THR A 77 -13.78 1.62 -1.76
C THR A 77 -14.47 0.48 -2.48
N THR A 78 -15.08 0.76 -3.63
CA THR A 78 -15.73 -0.25 -4.48
C THR A 78 -14.99 -0.43 -5.81
N GLU A 79 -13.69 -0.13 -5.84
CA GLU A 79 -12.87 -0.34 -7.05
C GLU A 79 -12.58 -1.82 -7.26
N THR A 80 -12.55 -2.25 -8.53
CA THR A 80 -12.12 -3.61 -8.87
C THR A 80 -10.63 -3.80 -8.58
N LEU A 81 -10.28 -4.92 -7.94
CA LEU A 81 -8.93 -5.21 -7.48
C LEU A 81 -8.12 -5.99 -8.51
N ILE A 82 -8.78 -6.76 -9.38
CA ILE A 82 -8.11 -7.49 -10.47
C ILE A 82 -7.87 -6.52 -11.63
N ARG A 83 -6.68 -6.59 -12.23
CA ARG A 83 -6.38 -5.76 -13.42
C ARG A 83 -7.30 -6.16 -14.58
N ARG A 84 -7.94 -5.16 -15.19
CA ARG A 84 -8.92 -5.35 -16.28
C ARG A 84 -8.38 -6.16 -17.46
N LEU A 85 -7.16 -5.85 -17.95
CA LEU A 85 -6.60 -6.51 -19.14
C LEU A 85 -6.32 -8.02 -18.94
N PRO A 86 -5.63 -8.45 -17.86
CA PRO A 86 -5.50 -9.89 -17.55
C PRO A 86 -6.85 -10.60 -17.38
N PHE A 87 -7.81 -10.01 -16.67
CA PHE A 87 -9.13 -10.59 -16.49
C PHE A 87 -9.85 -10.79 -17.83
N GLN A 88 -9.81 -9.76 -18.70
CA GLN A 88 -10.37 -9.85 -20.05
C GLN A 88 -9.72 -10.96 -20.89
N ARG A 89 -8.40 -11.16 -20.78
CA ARG A 89 -7.70 -12.24 -21.49
C ARG A 89 -8.20 -13.61 -21.03
N LEU A 90 -8.32 -13.80 -19.72
CA LEU A 90 -8.85 -15.04 -19.11
C LEU A 90 -10.29 -15.33 -19.56
N VAL A 91 -11.17 -14.31 -19.57
CA VAL A 91 -12.55 -14.49 -20.03
C VAL A 91 -12.59 -14.96 -21.48
N ARG A 92 -11.73 -14.40 -22.36
CA ARG A 92 -11.68 -14.77 -23.78
C ARG A 92 -11.08 -16.15 -24.00
N GLU A 93 -10.08 -16.52 -23.20
CA GLU A 93 -9.48 -17.85 -23.18
C GLU A 93 -10.55 -18.91 -22.87
N ILE A 94 -11.26 -18.75 -21.75
CA ILE A 94 -12.33 -19.68 -21.35
C ILE A 94 -13.45 -19.73 -22.40
N ALA A 95 -13.86 -18.57 -22.93
CA ALA A 95 -14.95 -18.50 -23.90
C ALA A 95 -14.61 -19.19 -25.24
N GLN A 96 -13.33 -19.22 -25.60
CA GLN A 96 -12.86 -19.84 -26.84
C GLN A 96 -13.14 -21.35 -26.87
N ASP A 97 -13.12 -22.01 -25.71
CA ASP A 97 -13.41 -23.44 -25.56
C ASP A 97 -14.88 -23.79 -25.85
N PHE A 98 -15.79 -22.82 -25.67
CA PHE A 98 -17.22 -23.01 -25.94
C PHE A 98 -17.62 -22.60 -27.36
N LYS A 99 -17.11 -21.45 -27.83
CA LYS A 99 -17.42 -20.96 -29.18
C LYS A 99 -16.32 -20.03 -29.70
N SER A 100 -15.77 -20.39 -30.86
CA SER A 100 -14.81 -19.56 -31.57
C SER A 100 -15.43 -18.24 -32.05
N ASN A 101 -14.62 -17.18 -32.09
CA ASN A 101 -14.96 -15.86 -32.66
C ASN A 101 -16.07 -15.08 -31.91
N LEU A 102 -16.20 -15.29 -30.59
CA LEU A 102 -17.10 -14.49 -29.75
C LEU A 102 -16.62 -13.03 -29.62
N ARG A 103 -17.55 -12.09 -29.79
CA ARG A 103 -17.35 -10.67 -29.50
C ARG A 103 -17.99 -10.35 -28.16
N PHE A 104 -17.24 -9.66 -27.30
CA PHE A 104 -17.69 -9.22 -25.99
C PHE A 104 -17.92 -7.72 -26.01
N GLN A 105 -19.06 -7.30 -25.45
CA GLN A 105 -19.30 -5.91 -25.09
C GLN A 105 -18.40 -5.52 -23.91
N SER A 106 -17.99 -4.25 -23.83
CA SER A 106 -17.20 -3.73 -22.71
C SER A 106 -17.91 -3.92 -21.37
N THR A 107 -19.20 -3.58 -21.31
CA THR A 107 -20.03 -3.72 -20.10
C THR A 107 -20.21 -5.18 -19.67
N ALA A 108 -20.24 -6.12 -20.61
CA ALA A 108 -20.31 -7.55 -20.29
C ALA A 108 -19.03 -8.03 -19.59
N LEU A 109 -17.86 -7.55 -20.02
CA LEU A 109 -16.60 -7.87 -19.35
C LEU A 109 -16.52 -7.25 -17.95
N GLU A 110 -17.02 -6.03 -17.77
CA GLU A 110 -17.12 -5.38 -16.46
C GLU A 110 -18.06 -6.14 -15.52
N ALA A 111 -19.25 -6.52 -16.00
CA ALA A 111 -20.22 -7.30 -15.22
C ALA A 111 -19.65 -8.67 -14.77
N LEU A 112 -18.95 -9.37 -15.67
CA LEU A 112 -18.26 -10.62 -15.32
C LEU A 112 -17.20 -10.40 -14.25
N GLN A 113 -16.45 -9.29 -14.34
CA GLN A 113 -15.42 -8.97 -13.36
C GLN A 113 -16.01 -8.64 -11.99
N GLU A 114 -17.04 -7.81 -11.94
CA GLU A 114 -17.74 -7.46 -10.70
C GLU A 114 -18.32 -8.70 -10.02
N ALA A 115 -18.98 -9.58 -10.78
CA ALA A 115 -19.54 -10.81 -10.25
C ALA A 115 -18.45 -11.76 -9.72
N ALA A 116 -17.33 -11.92 -10.45
CA ALA A 116 -16.23 -12.78 -10.05
C ALA A 116 -15.53 -12.27 -8.78
N GLU A 117 -15.26 -10.98 -8.68
CA GLU A 117 -14.62 -10.39 -7.50
C GLU A 117 -15.56 -10.44 -6.28
N SER A 118 -16.83 -10.11 -6.46
CA SER A 118 -17.85 -10.23 -5.40
C SER A 118 -17.94 -11.66 -4.85
N PHE A 119 -17.93 -12.66 -5.75
CA PHE A 119 -17.92 -14.06 -5.36
C PHE A 119 -16.68 -14.44 -4.53
N ILE A 120 -15.49 -14.00 -4.96
CA ILE A 120 -14.23 -14.31 -4.28
C ILE A 120 -14.16 -13.60 -2.91
N VAL A 121 -14.62 -12.35 -2.81
CA VAL A 121 -14.69 -11.62 -1.53
C VAL A 121 -15.60 -12.36 -0.55
N GLY A 122 -16.82 -12.71 -0.97
CA GLY A 122 -17.73 -13.47 -0.13
C GLY A 122 -17.19 -14.86 0.24
N LEU A 123 -16.41 -15.50 -0.63
CA LEU A 123 -15.71 -16.76 -0.28
C LEU A 123 -14.65 -16.54 0.80
N PHE A 124 -13.88 -15.46 0.72
CA PHE A 124 -12.86 -15.14 1.72
C PHE A 124 -13.43 -14.76 3.08
N GLU A 125 -14.61 -14.13 3.14
CA GLU A 125 -15.33 -13.85 4.38
C GLU A 125 -15.62 -15.16 5.15
N ASP A 126 -16.19 -16.15 4.47
CA ASP A 126 -16.46 -17.46 5.06
C ASP A 126 -15.16 -18.20 5.43
N CYS A 127 -14.13 -18.11 4.59
CA CYS A 127 -12.83 -18.72 4.88
C CYS A 127 -12.19 -18.10 6.13
N GLN A 128 -12.37 -16.79 6.32
CA GLN A 128 -11.91 -16.10 7.52
C GLN A 128 -12.69 -16.58 8.74
N ALA A 129 -14.00 -16.76 8.64
CA ALA A 129 -14.81 -17.34 9.73
C ALA A 129 -14.34 -18.77 10.09
N ALA A 130 -14.05 -19.61 9.09
CA ALA A 130 -13.50 -20.95 9.29
C ALA A 130 -12.11 -20.94 9.94
N ALA A 131 -11.24 -20.01 9.54
CA ALA A 131 -9.92 -19.84 10.16
C ALA A 131 -10.03 -19.42 11.63
N ILE A 132 -10.93 -18.47 11.94
CA ILE A 132 -11.22 -18.02 13.31
C ILE A 132 -11.79 -19.16 14.15
N HIS A 133 -12.72 -19.95 13.60
CA HIS A 133 -13.28 -21.14 14.25
C HIS A 133 -12.17 -22.13 14.66
N ALA A 134 -11.14 -22.27 13.82
CA ALA A 134 -9.96 -23.08 14.09
C ALA A 134 -8.85 -22.37 14.91
N LYS A 135 -9.17 -21.24 15.58
CA LYS A 135 -8.25 -20.43 16.40
C LYS A 135 -7.01 -19.91 15.64
N ARG A 136 -7.14 -19.66 14.33
CA ARG A 136 -6.10 -19.07 13.47
C ARG A 136 -6.51 -17.70 12.95
N VAL A 137 -5.52 -16.93 12.52
CA VAL A 137 -5.72 -15.63 11.83
C VAL A 137 -5.37 -15.73 10.34
N THR A 138 -4.60 -16.73 9.95
CA THR A 138 -4.18 -16.96 8.56
C THR A 138 -5.10 -17.99 7.90
N ILE A 139 -5.75 -17.60 6.80
CA ILE A 139 -6.51 -18.49 5.93
C ILE A 139 -5.59 -19.49 5.23
N MET A 140 -6.08 -20.70 5.04
CA MET A 140 -5.36 -21.82 4.42
C MET A 140 -6.24 -22.52 3.37
N GLN A 141 -5.64 -23.34 2.51
CA GLN A 141 -6.38 -24.10 1.48
C GLN A 141 -7.49 -24.98 2.07
N LYS A 142 -7.28 -25.57 3.25
CA LYS A 142 -8.30 -26.35 3.97
C LYS A 142 -9.54 -25.53 4.36
N ASP A 143 -9.39 -24.23 4.59
CA ASP A 143 -10.52 -23.35 4.91
C ASP A 143 -11.37 -23.14 3.66
N ILE A 144 -10.74 -22.96 2.50
CA ILE A 144 -11.42 -22.86 1.20
C ILE A 144 -12.15 -24.16 0.88
N MET A 145 -11.49 -25.31 1.03
CA MET A 145 -12.10 -26.63 0.78
C MET A 145 -13.31 -26.86 1.70
N LEU A 146 -13.18 -26.55 2.98
CA LEU A 146 -14.28 -26.67 3.94
C LEU A 146 -15.47 -25.79 3.55
N VAL A 147 -15.23 -24.51 3.24
CA VAL A 147 -16.28 -23.57 2.86
C VAL A 147 -16.97 -23.99 1.56
N ARG A 148 -16.21 -24.43 0.55
CA ARG A 148 -16.78 -24.94 -0.71
C ARG A 148 -17.68 -26.14 -0.49
N ARG A 149 -17.26 -27.06 0.38
CA ARG A 149 -18.04 -28.22 0.78
C ARG A 149 -19.34 -27.83 1.48
N ILE A 150 -19.27 -26.94 2.47
CA ILE A 150 -20.45 -26.47 3.22
C ILE A 150 -21.42 -25.71 2.30
N ARG A 151 -20.91 -24.92 1.36
CA ARG A 151 -21.72 -24.19 0.36
C ARG A 151 -22.33 -25.09 -0.72
N GLY A 152 -22.06 -26.40 -0.71
CA GLY A 152 -22.55 -27.33 -1.73
C GLY A 152 -21.95 -27.09 -3.13
N ARG A 153 -20.74 -26.52 -3.21
CA ARG A 153 -20.07 -26.17 -4.49
C ARG A 153 -18.98 -27.16 -4.92
N ASP A 154 -18.90 -28.31 -4.26
CA ASP A 154 -18.02 -29.41 -4.66
C ASP A 154 -18.60 -30.20 -5.85
N GLU A 155 -19.91 -30.10 -6.13
CA GLU A 155 -20.57 -30.86 -7.21
C GLU A 155 -20.47 -30.21 -8.61
N LEU A 156 -20.03 -28.95 -8.70
CA LEU A 156 -20.06 -28.18 -9.95
C LEU A 156 -18.80 -28.31 -10.83
N ILE A 157 -17.79 -29.08 -10.40
CA ILE A 157 -16.61 -29.40 -11.23
C ILE A 157 -16.23 -30.87 -10.99
N PRO A 158 -16.76 -31.83 -11.76
CA PRO A 158 -16.13 -33.15 -11.85
C PRO A 158 -14.73 -32.97 -12.47
N TYR A 159 -13.76 -33.68 -11.89
CA TYR A 159 -12.40 -33.79 -12.41
C TYR A 159 -12.36 -34.34 -13.84
#